data_AF-A0A3D3N8Y4-F1
#
_entry.id   AF-A0A3D3N8Y4-F1
#
_cell.length_a   1.000
_cell.length_b   1.000
_cell.length_c   1.000
_cell.angle_alpha   90.00
_cell.angle_beta   90.00
_cell.angle_gamma   90.00
#
_symmetry.space_group_name_H-M   'P 1'
#
loop_
_entity.id
_entity.type
_entity.pdbx_description
1 polymer ?
#
loop_
_entity_poly.entity_id
_entity_poly.type
_entity_poly.pdbx_seq_one_letter_code
_entity_poly.pdbx_strand_id
1 'polypeptide(L)'
;IPQPGDCVILREGGSGWLLKAPTYWLRGTIDRLVRERRMAALCPQIGKPMAAFTRADHARMAAAVPCVTSAADVGEIEVLRVHVRVDSWETPWSHQNMAPGWLFRGQFLDQTLHKGLVIDMDASWLEFCEAES
;
A
#
# COMPACT_ATOMS: atom_id res chain seq x y z
N ILE A 1 -13.41 13.50 -1.03
CA ILE A 1 -12.02 13.88 -0.68
C ILE A 1 -11.77 13.32 0.70
N PRO A 2 -10.69 12.55 0.93
CA PRO A 2 -10.41 11.95 2.22
C PRO A 2 -10.16 13.02 3.30
N GLN A 3 -10.63 12.75 4.51
CA GLN A 3 -10.57 13.63 5.68
C GLN A 3 -10.16 12.86 6.94
N PRO A 4 -9.58 13.53 7.96
CA PRO A 4 -9.36 12.89 9.25
C PRO A 4 -10.67 12.33 9.83
N GLY A 5 -10.61 11.11 10.34
CA GLY A 5 -11.78 10.37 10.82
C GLY A 5 -12.42 9.43 9.79
N ASP A 6 -12.11 9.58 8.50
CA ASP A 6 -12.63 8.66 7.48
C ASP A 6 -12.05 7.25 7.67
N CYS A 7 -12.90 6.24 7.49
CA CYS A 7 -12.48 4.85 7.43
C CYS A 7 -11.93 4.53 6.04
N VAL A 8 -10.72 3.97 6.01
CA VAL A 8 -10.04 3.55 4.78
C VAL A 8 -9.56 2.11 4.87
N ILE A 9 -9.42 1.49 3.70
CA ILE A 9 -8.95 0.12 3.56
C ILE A 9 -7.92 0.02 2.43
N LEU A 10 -6.78 -0.58 2.73
CA LEU A 10 -5.83 -1.09 1.75
C LEU A 10 -6.22 -2.53 1.43
N ARG A 11 -6.33 -2.89 0.14
CA ARG A 11 -6.65 -4.25 -0.30
C ARG A 11 -5.57 -4.82 -1.19
N GLU A 12 -5.27 -6.10 -1.02
CA GLU A 12 -4.33 -6.85 -1.85
C GLU A 12 -4.90 -8.19 -2.29
N GLY A 13 -4.65 -8.54 -3.56
CA GLY A 13 -5.16 -9.76 -4.17
C GLY A 13 -6.62 -9.64 -4.64
N GLY A 14 -7.23 -10.77 -5.01
CA GLY A 14 -8.65 -10.85 -5.42
C GLY A 14 -8.97 -10.49 -6.87
N SER A 15 -7.99 -10.10 -7.70
CA SER A 15 -8.19 -9.77 -9.12
C SER A 15 -8.09 -11.00 -10.02
N GLY A 16 -9.16 -11.82 -10.07
CA GLY A 16 -9.27 -12.95 -10.99
C GLY A 16 -10.69 -13.49 -11.14
N TRP A 17 -11.11 -13.79 -12.38
CA TRP A 17 -12.49 -14.21 -12.70
C TRP A 17 -12.81 -15.68 -12.37
N LEU A 18 -11.79 -16.55 -12.25
CA LEU A 18 -11.96 -18.00 -12.06
C LEU A 18 -11.59 -18.54 -10.67
N LEU A 19 -10.74 -17.84 -9.91
CA LEU A 19 -10.34 -18.19 -8.55
C LEU A 19 -10.21 -16.89 -7.76
N LYS A 20 -11.15 -16.62 -6.83
CA LYS A 20 -11.02 -15.50 -5.90
C LYS A 20 -9.90 -15.84 -4.91
N ALA A 21 -8.68 -15.40 -5.20
CA ALA A 21 -7.62 -15.39 -4.20
C ALA A 21 -8.15 -14.66 -2.94
N PRO A 22 -7.80 -15.11 -1.72
CA PRO A 22 -8.20 -14.42 -0.51
C PRO A 22 -7.78 -12.95 -0.60
N THR A 23 -8.74 -12.04 -0.43
CA THR A 23 -8.47 -10.60 -0.36
C THR A 23 -7.85 -10.32 1.00
N TYR A 24 -6.58 -9.97 1.03
CA TYR A 24 -5.93 -9.47 2.23
C TYR A 24 -6.16 -7.97 2.35
N TRP A 25 -6.18 -7.46 3.57
CA TRP A 25 -6.55 -6.08 3.80
C TRP A 25 -5.99 -5.49 5.09
N LEU A 26 -5.84 -4.17 5.10
CA LEU A 26 -5.55 -3.38 6.29
C LEU A 26 -6.59 -2.27 6.37
N ARG A 27 -7.35 -2.25 7.46
CA ARG A 27 -8.36 -1.23 7.77
C ARG A 27 -7.81 -0.27 8.81
N GLY A 28 -8.06 1.01 8.60
CA GLY A 28 -7.74 2.02 9.58
C GLY A 28 -8.57 3.29 9.43
N THR A 29 -8.31 4.22 10.33
CA THR A 29 -8.91 5.54 10.34
C THR A 29 -7.86 6.57 9.92
N ILE A 30 -8.22 7.52 9.06
CA ILE A 30 -7.31 8.62 8.72
C ILE A 30 -7.06 9.48 9.97
N ASP A 31 -5.80 9.56 10.39
CA ASP A 31 -5.34 10.44 11.46
C ASP A 31 -5.09 11.86 10.93
N ARG A 32 -4.36 11.95 9.81
CA ARG A 32 -4.08 13.22 9.12
C ARG A 32 -3.75 13.02 7.65
N LEU A 33 -3.87 14.09 6.88
CA LEU A 33 -3.43 14.16 5.49
C LEU A 33 -2.25 15.12 5.34
N VAL A 34 -1.31 14.79 4.47
CA VAL A 34 -0.15 15.60 4.16
C VAL A 34 -0.09 15.80 2.64
N ARG A 35 -0.21 17.05 2.21
CA ARG A 35 0.10 17.43 0.83
C ARG A 35 1.55 17.84 0.76
N GLU A 36 2.29 17.24 -0.17
CA GLU A 36 3.68 17.55 -0.37
C GLU A 36 4.04 17.49 -1.85
N ARG A 37 5.12 18.18 -2.21
CA ARG A 37 5.70 18.09 -3.56
C ARG A 37 6.86 17.12 -3.51
N ARG A 38 6.83 16.12 -4.40
CA ARG A 38 7.91 15.14 -4.54
C ARG A 38 8.40 15.11 -5.97
N MET A 39 9.69 14.82 -6.15
CA MET A 39 10.24 14.48 -7.45
C MET A 39 9.84 13.05 -7.79
N ALA A 40 8.99 12.86 -8.80
CA ALA A 40 8.69 11.55 -9.35
C ALA A 40 9.88 11.07 -10.17
N ALA A 41 10.76 10.29 -9.53
CA ALA A 41 11.90 9.67 -10.20
C ALA A 41 11.47 8.42 -10.98
N LEU A 42 12.42 7.82 -11.71
CA LEU A 42 12.19 6.53 -12.37
C LEU A 42 11.89 5.43 -11.35
N CYS A 43 10.91 4.59 -11.67
CA CYS A 43 10.57 3.45 -10.83
C CYS A 43 11.75 2.48 -10.69
N PRO A 44 12.02 1.97 -9.47
CA PRO A 44 13.12 1.05 -9.23
C PRO A 44 13.07 -0.16 -10.16
N GLN A 45 14.14 -0.38 -10.92
CA GLN A 45 14.33 -1.60 -11.69
C GLN A 45 14.88 -2.68 -10.77
N ILE A 46 14.01 -3.58 -10.33
CA ILE A 46 14.37 -4.72 -9.50
C ILE A 46 14.61 -5.89 -10.47
N GLY A 47 15.87 -6.30 -10.64
CA GLY A 47 16.35 -7.22 -11.68
C GLY A 47 15.88 -8.69 -11.56
N LYS A 48 14.64 -8.90 -11.13
CA LYS A 48 13.99 -10.21 -10.99
C LYS A 48 12.47 -10.05 -11.20
N PRO A 49 11.74 -11.11 -11.57
CA PRO A 49 10.29 -11.01 -11.74
C PRO A 49 9.61 -10.63 -10.42
N MET A 50 8.47 -9.93 -10.50
CA MET A 50 7.66 -9.57 -9.32
C MET A 50 7.32 -10.76 -8.43
N ALA A 51 7.10 -11.94 -9.02
CA ALA A 51 6.88 -13.20 -8.29
C ALA A 51 8.02 -13.58 -7.32
N ALA A 52 9.23 -13.06 -7.52
CA ALA A 52 10.41 -13.30 -6.69
C ALA A 52 10.76 -12.11 -5.79
N PHE A 53 9.90 -11.10 -5.70
CA PHE A 53 10.13 -9.96 -4.81
C PHE A 53 10.11 -10.41 -3.35
N THR A 54 11.10 -9.91 -2.62
CA THR A 54 11.17 -10.02 -1.16
C THR A 54 10.47 -8.82 -0.55
N ARG A 55 10.24 -8.87 0.76
CA ARG A 55 9.76 -7.71 1.53
C ARG A 55 10.60 -6.45 1.30
N ALA A 56 11.93 -6.58 1.21
CA ALA A 56 12.81 -5.44 0.98
C ALA A 56 12.61 -4.82 -0.42
N ASP A 57 12.30 -5.64 -1.42
CA ASP A 57 11.97 -5.17 -2.78
C ASP A 57 10.65 -4.40 -2.78
N HIS A 58 9.65 -4.91 -2.05
CA HIS A 58 8.39 -4.21 -1.85
C HIS A 58 8.59 -2.89 -1.11
N ALA A 59 9.34 -2.88 0.00
CA ALA A 59 9.64 -1.64 0.73
C ALA A 59 10.33 -0.60 -0.17
N ARG A 60 11.30 -1.04 -0.99
CA ARG A 60 11.99 -0.18 -1.96
C ARG A 60 11.02 0.38 -3.01
N MET A 61 10.10 -0.43 -3.52
CA MET A 61 9.10 0.01 -4.48
C MET A 61 8.13 1.02 -3.83
N ALA A 62 7.58 0.69 -2.67
CA ALA A 62 6.65 1.52 -1.92
C ALA A 62 7.24 2.90 -1.56
N ALA A 63 8.52 2.95 -1.18
CA ALA A 63 9.22 4.20 -0.88
C ALA A 63 9.44 5.09 -2.12
N ALA A 64 9.48 4.50 -3.31
CA ALA A 64 9.67 5.22 -4.56
C ALA A 64 8.35 5.76 -5.16
N VAL A 65 7.20 5.26 -4.69
CA VAL A 65 5.89 5.69 -5.22
C VAL A 65 5.53 7.08 -4.69
N PRO A 66 5.01 7.98 -5.56
CA PRO A 66 4.86 7.81 -7.01
C PRO A 66 6.17 7.94 -7.79
N CYS A 67 6.36 7.02 -8.74
CA CYS A 67 7.48 6.99 -9.66
C CYS A 67 6.97 6.85 -11.10
N VAL A 68 7.82 7.20 -12.08
CA VAL A 68 7.51 7.14 -13.52
C VAL A 68 8.31 6.05 -14.23
N THR A 69 7.80 5.54 -15.35
CA THR A 69 8.48 4.49 -16.14
C THR A 69 9.36 5.05 -17.26
N SER A 70 9.20 6.33 -17.60
CA SER A 70 9.93 7.03 -18.65
C SER A 70 10.69 8.23 -18.09
N ALA A 71 11.92 8.43 -18.58
CA ALA A 71 12.76 9.55 -18.14
C ALA A 71 12.18 10.92 -18.55
N ALA A 72 11.36 10.94 -19.62
CA ALA A 72 10.71 12.17 -20.08
C ALA A 72 9.63 12.68 -19.10
N ASP A 73 9.09 11.79 -18.27
CA ASP A 73 8.01 12.11 -17.32
C ASP A 73 8.54 12.43 -15.90
N VAL A 74 9.87 12.44 -15.73
CA VAL A 74 10.49 12.80 -14.44
C VAL A 74 10.23 14.28 -14.15
N GLY A 75 9.67 14.56 -12.98
CA GLY A 75 9.34 15.92 -12.58
C GLY A 75 8.75 16.03 -11.19
N GLU A 76 8.57 17.27 -10.73
CA GLU A 76 7.87 17.53 -9.47
C GLU A 76 6.37 17.29 -9.63
N ILE A 77 5.80 16.53 -8.71
CA ILE A 77 4.36 16.27 -8.63
C ILE A 77 3.84 16.54 -7.22
N GLU A 78 2.57 16.93 -7.14
CA GLU A 78 1.86 17.01 -5.87
C GLU A 78 1.36 15.62 -5.50
N VAL A 79 1.67 15.20 -4.27
CA VAL A 79 1.23 13.93 -3.72
C VAL A 79 0.43 14.17 -2.46
N LEU A 80 -0.61 13.35 -2.28
CA LEU A 80 -1.40 13.32 -1.06
C LEU A 80 -1.01 12.06 -0.28
N ARG A 81 -0.25 12.25 0.80
CA ARG A 81 0.01 11.21 1.77
C ARG A 81 -1.05 11.22 2.85
N VAL A 82 -1.34 10.06 3.40
CA VAL A 82 -2.25 9.92 4.54
C VAL A 82 -1.59 9.11 5.62
N HIS A 83 -1.77 9.59 6.85
CA HIS A 83 -1.42 8.86 8.05
C HIS A 83 -2.65 8.08 8.49
N VAL A 84 -2.56 6.77 8.48
CA VAL A 84 -3.65 5.87 8.84
C VAL A 84 -3.34 5.22 10.17
N ARG A 85 -4.23 5.42 11.15
CA ARG A 85 -4.20 4.70 12.41
C ARG A 85 -4.84 3.33 12.21
N VAL A 86 -4.06 2.27 12.42
CA VAL A 86 -4.46 0.89 12.19
C VAL A 86 -5.54 0.45 13.19
N ASP A 87 -6.64 -0.09 12.67
CA ASP A 87 -7.76 -0.60 13.47
C ASP A 87 -7.83 -2.14 13.43
N SER A 88 -7.68 -2.73 12.24
CA SER A 88 -7.69 -4.18 12.02
C SER A 88 -7.03 -4.56 10.70
N TRP A 89 -6.61 -5.82 10.54
CA TRP A 89 -5.99 -6.30 9.33
C TRP A 89 -6.16 -7.81 9.15
N GLU A 90 -6.03 -8.26 7.92
CA GLU A 90 -5.90 -9.66 7.52
C GLU A 90 -4.74 -9.78 6.55
N THR A 91 -3.75 -10.61 6.89
CA THR A 91 -2.52 -10.78 6.11
C THR A 91 -2.32 -12.23 5.70
N PRO A 92 -1.64 -12.51 4.57
CA PRO A 92 -1.24 -13.86 4.21
C PRO A 92 -0.24 -14.42 5.22
N TRP A 93 -0.41 -15.70 5.58
CA TRP A 93 0.54 -16.43 6.44
C TRP A 93 1.50 -17.34 5.65
N SER A 94 1.10 -17.75 4.45
CA SER A 94 1.89 -18.53 3.51
C SER A 94 1.96 -17.85 2.14
N HIS A 95 3.02 -18.15 1.40
CA HIS A 95 3.13 -17.77 -0.01
C HIS A 95 2.24 -18.72 -0.82
N GLN A 96 0.93 -18.44 -0.90
CA GLN A 96 0.01 -19.23 -1.74
C GLN A 96 0.26 -18.91 -3.22
N ASN A 97 1.42 -19.31 -3.74
CA ASN A 97 1.86 -19.13 -5.13
C ASN A 97 1.91 -17.67 -5.62
N MET A 98 2.00 -16.70 -4.72
CA MET A 98 2.12 -15.28 -5.05
C MET A 98 3.25 -14.64 -4.23
N ALA A 99 3.97 -13.69 -4.84
CA ALA A 99 4.88 -12.84 -4.10
C ALA A 99 4.14 -12.11 -2.97
N PRO A 100 4.76 -11.91 -1.80
CA PRO A 100 4.14 -11.14 -0.73
C PRO A 100 3.87 -9.72 -1.23
N GLY A 101 2.66 -9.19 -1.03
CA GLY A 101 2.38 -7.78 -1.29
C GLY A 101 2.97 -6.87 -0.21
N TRP A 102 2.39 -5.69 -0.05
CA TRP A 102 2.62 -4.82 1.11
C TRP A 102 2.26 -5.52 2.41
N LEU A 103 1.23 -6.38 2.42
CA LEU A 103 0.74 -7.08 3.59
C LEU A 103 1.25 -8.53 3.62
N PHE A 104 1.95 -8.89 4.69
CA PHE A 104 2.43 -10.28 4.89
C PHE A 104 2.72 -10.60 6.35
N ARG A 105 2.21 -11.72 6.87
CA ARG A 105 2.49 -12.25 8.23
C ARG A 105 2.38 -11.21 9.34
N GLY A 106 1.27 -10.46 9.38
CA GLY A 106 1.04 -9.41 10.36
C GLY A 106 1.89 -8.16 10.16
N GLN A 107 2.41 -7.93 8.96
CA GLN A 107 3.24 -6.77 8.65
C GLN A 107 2.67 -5.96 7.49
N PHE A 108 2.92 -4.66 7.54
CA PHE A 108 2.87 -3.76 6.39
C PHE A 108 4.31 -3.38 6.04
N LEU A 109 4.80 -3.86 4.89
CA LEU A 109 6.21 -3.77 4.51
C LEU A 109 7.10 -4.32 5.61
N ASP A 110 7.94 -3.46 6.21
CA ASP A 110 8.86 -3.74 7.30
C ASP A 110 8.27 -3.46 8.71
N GLN A 111 7.06 -2.91 8.78
CA GLN A 111 6.41 -2.54 10.04
C GLN A 111 5.50 -3.67 10.54
N THR A 112 5.66 -4.04 11.81
CA THR A 112 4.78 -5.04 12.45
C THR A 112 3.47 -4.38 12.86
N LEU A 113 2.35 -4.91 12.37
CA LEU A 113 1.02 -4.37 12.61
C LEU A 113 0.57 -4.62 14.04
N HIS A 114 0.11 -3.56 14.67
CA HIS A 114 -0.63 -3.60 15.91
C HIS A 114 -1.69 -2.50 15.89
N LYS A 115 -2.76 -2.65 16.69
CA LYS A 115 -3.79 -1.62 16.81
C LYS A 115 -3.17 -0.31 17.28
N GLY A 116 -3.60 0.79 16.69
CA GLY A 116 -3.12 2.14 16.99
C GLY A 116 -1.80 2.54 16.32
N LEU A 117 -1.11 1.63 15.62
CA LEU A 117 0.04 1.99 14.78
C LEU A 117 -0.39 3.04 13.75
N VAL A 118 0.40 4.10 13.55
CA VAL A 118 0.16 5.10 12.51
C VAL A 118 1.11 4.86 11.36
N ILE A 119 0.57 4.59 10.18
CA ILE A 119 1.34 4.29 8.97
C ILE A 119 1.15 5.41 7.97
N ASP A 120 2.26 5.90 7.41
CA ASP A 120 2.24 6.83 6.27
C ASP A 120 2.07 6.05 4.96
N MET A 121 1.03 6.38 4.20
CA MET A 121 0.67 5.70 2.96
C MET A 121 0.38 6.70 1.84
N ASP A 122 0.52 6.25 0.60
CA ASP A 122 0.00 7.01 -0.53
C ASP A 122 -1.52 6.91 -0.54
N ALA A 123 -2.22 8.04 -0.71
CA ALA A 123 -3.69 8.04 -0.74
C ALA A 123 -4.25 7.20 -1.90
N SER A 124 -3.50 7.03 -3.00
CA SER A 124 -3.93 6.22 -4.14
C SER A 124 -4.02 4.71 -3.85
N TRP A 125 -3.43 4.25 -2.75
CA TRP A 125 -3.49 2.84 -2.35
C TRP A 125 -4.75 2.48 -1.55
N LEU A 126 -5.54 3.48 -1.19
CA LEU A 126 -6.63 3.32 -0.24
C LEU A 126 -7.98 3.50 -0.91
N GLU A 127 -8.90 2.64 -0.52
CA GLU A 127 -10.32 2.77 -0.78
C GLU A 127 -11.01 3.24 0.50
N PHE A 128 -12.16 3.90 0.38
CA PHE A 128 -13.02 4.12 1.53
C PHE A 128 -13.62 2.79 1.98
N CYS A 129 -13.80 2.61 3.28
CA CYS A 129 -14.59 1.49 3.79
C CYS A 129 -16.01 1.56 3.22
N GLU A 130 -16.61 0.40 2.95
CA GLU A 130 -18.05 0.33 2.68
C GLU A 130 -18.79 0.91 3.87
N ALA A 131 -19.81 1.73 3.61
CA ALA A 131 -20.73 2.16 4.66
C ALA A 131 -21.40 0.90 5.21
N GLU A 132 -21.22 0.61 6.49
CA GLU A 132 -21.98 -0.44 7.18
C GLU A 132 -23.46 -0.11 6.97
N SER A 133 -24.12 -0.91 6.13
CA SER A 133 -25.53 -0.78 5.76
C SER A 133 -26.43 -1.40 6.83
#